data_AF-F2KMM2-F1
#
_entry.id   AF-F2KMM2-F1
#
_cell.length_a   1.000
_cell.length_b   1.000
_cell.length_c   1.000
_cell.angle_alpha   90.00
_cell.angle_beta   90.00
_cell.angle_gamma   90.00
#
_symmetry.space_group_name_H-M   'P 1'
#
loop_
_entity.id
_entity.type
_entity.pdbx_description
1 polymer ?
#
loop_
_entity_poly.entity_id
_entity_poly.type
_entity_poly.pdbx_seq_one_letter_code
_entity_poly.pdbx_strand_id
1 'polypeptide(L)'
;MLTPEEEWGNLCRKILCSFELLRHVLREKAECSEDFITIFDPPYTLELFRKEEIIVLRANGEELAILRPDGIEVIAASEGDIEVLREWCVALTALTFRRYITRTKRKKTD
;
A
#
# COMPACT_ATOMS: atom_id res chain seq x y z
N MET A 1 -23.17 4.21 -1.32
CA MET A 1 -22.25 3.13 -0.91
C MET A 1 -21.32 2.91 -2.08
N LEU A 2 -20.03 2.74 -1.84
CA LEU A 2 -19.11 2.34 -2.90
C LEU A 2 -19.29 0.84 -3.17
N THR A 3 -19.09 0.40 -4.40
CA THR A 3 -18.97 -1.03 -4.68
C THR A 3 -17.62 -1.54 -4.15
N PRO A 4 -17.47 -2.85 -3.91
CA PRO A 4 -16.19 -3.43 -3.49
C PRO A 4 -15.03 -3.06 -4.43
N GLU A 5 -15.27 -3.03 -5.74
CA GLU A 5 -14.27 -2.65 -6.75
C GLU A 5 -13.85 -1.17 -6.59
N GLU A 6 -14.81 -0.28 -6.34
CA GLU A 6 -14.54 1.14 -6.10
C GLU A 6 -13.75 1.38 -4.79
N GLU A 7 -13.99 0.58 -3.75
CA GLU A 7 -13.23 0.63 -2.51
C GLU A 7 -11.75 0.28 -2.73
N TRP A 8 -11.50 -0.82 -3.45
CA TRP A 8 -10.16 -1.28 -3.82
C TRP A 8 -9.43 -0.24 -4.69
N GLY A 9 -10.08 0.24 -5.74
CA GLY A 9 -9.51 1.28 -6.61
C GLY A 9 -9.15 2.57 -5.85
N ASN A 10 -9.96 2.95 -4.87
CA ASN A 10 -9.68 4.10 -4.02
C ASN A 10 -8.50 3.89 -3.06
N LEU A 11 -8.34 2.70 -2.49
CA LEU A 11 -7.16 2.36 -1.69
C LEU A 11 -5.89 2.42 -2.53
N CYS A 12 -5.92 1.82 -3.73
CA CYS A 12 -4.81 1.85 -4.67
C CYS A 12 -4.34 3.28 -4.96
N ARG A 13 -5.27 4.14 -5.39
CA ARG A 13 -4.99 5.55 -5.69
C ARG A 13 -4.39 6.28 -4.49
N LYS A 14 -4.94 6.12 -3.28
CA LYS A 14 -4.43 6.79 -2.08
C LYS A 14 -3.00 6.37 -1.74
N ILE A 15 -2.70 5.08 -1.86
CA ILE A 15 -1.37 4.52 -1.58
C ILE A 15 -0.36 5.04 -2.61
N LEU A 16 -0.68 4.93 -3.91
CA LEU A 16 0.20 5.37 -4.99
C LEU A 16 0.41 6.89 -5.03
N CYS A 17 -0.63 7.70 -4.76
CA CYS A 17 -0.47 9.15 -4.59
C CYS A 17 0.48 9.50 -3.44
N SER A 18 0.65 8.60 -2.48
CA SER A 18 1.54 8.76 -1.33
C SER A 18 2.89 8.06 -1.51
N PHE A 19 3.23 7.59 -2.71
CA PHE A 19 4.41 6.76 -2.96
C PHE A 19 5.71 7.35 -2.42
N GLU A 20 6.01 8.62 -2.70
CA GLU A 20 7.24 9.27 -2.19
C GLU A 20 7.29 9.34 -0.67
N LEU A 21 6.13 9.55 -0.05
CA LEU A 21 6.01 9.58 1.39
C LEU A 21 6.26 8.18 1.98
N LEU A 22 5.65 7.16 1.39
CA LEU A 22 5.82 5.76 1.78
C LEU A 22 7.27 5.31 1.60
N ARG A 23 7.88 5.60 0.45
CA ARG A 23 9.29 5.33 0.15
C ARG A 23 10.21 5.90 1.23
N HIS A 24 9.95 7.13 1.67
CA HIS A 24 10.73 7.73 2.75
C HIS A 24 10.47 7.07 4.12
N VAL A 25 9.22 6.76 4.44
CA VAL A 25 8.84 6.14 5.73
C VAL A 25 9.33 4.69 5.83
N LEU A 26 9.35 3.96 4.72
CA LEU A 26 9.68 2.54 4.64
C LEU A 26 11.14 2.27 4.26
N ARG A 27 11.96 3.31 4.06
CA ARG A 27 13.34 3.19 3.56
C ARG A 27 14.23 2.18 4.30
N GLU A 28 14.00 2.00 5.60
CA GLU A 28 14.77 1.06 6.44
C GLU A 28 14.11 -0.31 6.61
N LYS A 29 12.89 -0.48 6.09
CA LYS A 29 12.03 -1.66 6.31
C LYS A 29 11.59 -2.35 5.02
N ALA A 30 11.85 -1.74 3.88
CA ALA A 30 11.44 -2.18 2.57
C ALA A 30 12.55 -1.89 1.55
N GLU A 31 12.62 -2.68 0.50
CA GLU A 31 13.44 -2.35 -0.66
C GLU A 31 12.77 -1.21 -1.43
N CYS A 32 13.49 -0.12 -1.62
CA CYS A 32 12.94 1.10 -2.19
C CYS A 32 13.81 1.58 -3.37
N SER A 33 13.15 1.86 -4.49
CA SER A 33 13.73 2.55 -5.65
C SER A 33 12.90 3.79 -5.99
N GLU A 34 13.21 4.45 -7.10
CA GLU A 34 12.43 5.59 -7.60
C GLU A 34 11.03 5.19 -8.06
N ASP A 35 10.90 3.98 -8.61
CA ASP A 35 9.67 3.50 -9.24
C ASP A 35 8.99 2.32 -8.53
N PHE A 36 9.66 1.69 -7.57
CA PHE A 36 9.07 0.57 -6.82
C PHE A 36 9.38 0.58 -5.32
N ILE A 37 8.47 0.01 -4.53
CA ILE A 37 8.67 -0.33 -3.11
C ILE A 37 8.29 -1.79 -2.92
N THR A 38 9.17 -2.59 -2.32
CA THR A 38 8.93 -4.00 -2.00
C THR A 38 9.01 -4.21 -0.49
N ILE A 39 7.89 -4.63 0.10
CA ILE A 39 7.74 -4.92 1.52
C ILE A 39 7.72 -6.43 1.69
N PHE A 40 8.58 -6.95 2.57
CA PHE A 40 8.66 -8.37 2.88
C PHE A 40 7.96 -8.67 4.20
N ASP A 41 6.94 -9.52 4.15
CA ASP A 41 6.15 -9.96 5.30
C ASP A 41 5.85 -11.46 5.18
N PRO A 42 6.84 -12.34 5.42
CA PRO A 42 6.75 -13.76 5.09
C PRO A 42 5.46 -14.42 5.63
N PRO A 43 4.74 -15.20 4.78
CA PRO A 43 5.14 -15.69 3.45
C PRO A 43 4.90 -14.70 2.30
N TYR A 44 4.41 -13.50 2.59
CA TYR A 44 3.98 -12.51 1.62
C TYR A 44 5.08 -11.53 1.22
N THR A 45 4.93 -11.02 0.01
CA THR A 45 5.65 -9.84 -0.48
C THR A 45 4.62 -8.89 -1.08
N LEU A 46 4.66 -7.62 -0.67
CA LEU A 46 3.83 -6.57 -1.23
C LEU A 46 4.68 -5.62 -2.08
N GLU A 47 4.35 -5.49 -3.34
CA GLU A 47 5.10 -4.68 -4.30
C GLU A 47 4.24 -3.52 -4.79
N LEU A 48 4.73 -2.30 -4.65
CA LEU A 48 4.08 -1.09 -5.16
C LEU A 48 4.86 -0.63 -6.38
N PHE A 49 4.22 -0.65 -7.54
CA PHE A 49 4.81 -0.24 -8.81
C PHE A 49 4.18 1.09 -9.26
N ARG A 50 4.96 2.16 -9.19
CA ARG A 50 4.45 3.52 -9.41
C ARG A 50 4.08 3.79 -10.87
N LYS A 51 4.92 3.36 -11.82
CA LYS A 51 4.74 3.66 -13.24
C LYS A 51 3.57 2.89 -13.84
N GLU A 52 3.41 1.66 -13.40
CA GLU A 52 2.35 0.74 -13.80
C GLU A 52 1.04 1.02 -13.06
N GLU A 53 1.10 1.87 -12.02
CA GLU A 53 0.00 2.20 -11.12
C GLU A 53 -0.66 0.96 -10.48
N ILE A 54 0.15 0.00 -10.05
CA ILE A 54 -0.34 -1.25 -9.46
C ILE A 54 0.30 -1.56 -8.10
N ILE A 55 -0.42 -2.37 -7.31
CA ILE A 55 0.10 -3.00 -6.09
C ILE A 55 -0.11 -4.51 -6.22
N VAL A 56 0.94 -5.30 -6.04
CA VAL A 56 0.91 -6.76 -6.21
C VAL A 56 1.13 -7.42 -4.86
N LEU A 57 0.26 -8.37 -4.51
CA LEU A 57 0.50 -9.32 -3.43
C LEU A 57 1.04 -10.61 -4.01
N ARG A 58 2.21 -11.03 -3.52
CA ARG A 58 2.79 -12.34 -3.80
C ARG A 58 2.89 -13.18 -2.53
N ALA A 59 2.86 -14.50 -2.68
CA ALA A 59 3.33 -15.43 -1.66
C ALA A 59 4.24 -16.47 -2.29
N ASN A 60 5.40 -16.73 -1.68
CA ASN A 60 6.38 -17.70 -2.18
C ASN A 60 6.77 -17.50 -3.66
N GLY A 61 6.72 -16.27 -4.18
CA GLY A 61 7.02 -15.91 -5.56
C GLY A 61 5.83 -15.94 -6.53
N GLU A 62 4.68 -16.47 -6.13
CA GLU A 62 3.47 -16.53 -6.95
C GLU A 62 2.61 -15.28 -6.77
N GLU A 63 2.02 -14.76 -7.85
CA GLU A 63 1.08 -13.63 -7.81
C GLU A 63 -0.29 -14.10 -7.31
N LEU A 64 -0.74 -13.50 -6.22
CA LEU A 64 -2.04 -13.84 -5.62
C LEU A 64 -3.13 -12.87 -6.06
N ALA A 65 -2.81 -11.57 -6.05
CA ALA A 65 -3.73 -10.51 -6.44
C ALA A 65 -2.99 -9.26 -6.92
N ILE A 66 -3.62 -8.54 -7.84
CA ILE A 66 -3.15 -7.25 -8.36
C ILE A 66 -4.22 -6.20 -8.09
N LEU A 67 -3.84 -5.15 -7.37
CA LEU A 67 -4.67 -4.00 -7.09
C LEU A 67 -4.35 -2.88 -8.08
N ARG A 68 -5.37 -2.33 -8.72
CA ARG A 68 -5.30 -1.28 -9.74
C ARG A 68 -6.25 -0.12 -9.38
N PRO A 69 -6.16 1.05 -10.03
CA PRO A 69 -7.07 2.17 -9.75
C PRO A 69 -8.54 1.88 -10.09
N ASP A 70 -8.82 0.90 -10.93
CA ASP A 70 -10.16 0.45 -11.34
C ASP A 70 -10.72 -0.71 -10.52
N GLY A 71 -9.91 -1.33 -9.64
CA GLY A 71 -10.37 -2.41 -8.77
C GLY A 71 -9.28 -3.40 -8.41
N ILE A 72 -9.68 -4.64 -8.16
CA ILE A 72 -8.78 -5.75 -7.81
C ILE A 72 -8.94 -6.90 -8.81
N GLU A 73 -7.83 -7.47 -9.22
CA GLU A 73 -7.74 -8.70 -10.00
C GLU A 73 -7.23 -9.82 -9.08
N VAL A 74 -8.05 -10.86 -8.89
CA VAL A 74 -7.73 -12.01 -8.04
C VAL A 74 -7.24 -13.14 -8.94
N ILE A 75 -6.02 -13.63 -8.71
CA ILE A 75 -5.37 -14.64 -9.56
C ILE A 75 -5.45 -16.01 -8.88
N ALA A 76 -4.81 -16.14 -7.72
CA ALA A 76 -4.72 -17.39 -6.95
C ALA A 76 -5.00 -17.19 -5.44
N ALA A 77 -5.35 -15.98 -5.03
CA ALA A 77 -5.62 -15.66 -3.63
C ALA A 77 -6.85 -16.41 -3.07
N SER A 78 -6.69 -16.94 -1.86
CA SER A 78 -7.79 -17.31 -0.98
C SER A 78 -8.41 -16.09 -0.30
N GLU A 79 -9.54 -16.26 0.39
CA GLU A 79 -10.15 -15.17 1.18
C GLU A 79 -9.19 -14.60 2.24
N GLY A 80 -8.38 -15.46 2.86
CA GLY A 80 -7.37 -15.03 3.83
C GLY A 80 -6.28 -14.15 3.22
N ASP A 81 -5.85 -14.44 1.99
CA ASP A 81 -4.85 -13.63 1.28
C ASP A 81 -5.41 -12.25 0.92
N ILE A 82 -6.69 -12.17 0.56
CA ILE A 82 -7.38 -10.91 0.29
C ILE A 82 -7.50 -10.07 1.57
N GLU A 83 -7.74 -10.71 2.72
CA GLU A 83 -7.76 -10.03 4.02
C GLU A 83 -6.38 -9.46 4.38
N VAL A 84 -5.31 -10.23 4.16
CA VAL A 84 -3.92 -9.74 4.33
C VAL A 84 -3.64 -8.52 3.42
N LEU A 85 -4.01 -8.57 2.14
CA LEU A 85 -3.88 -7.43 1.24
C LEU A 85 -4.66 -6.20 1.76
N ARG A 86 -5.87 -6.42 2.28
CA ARG A 86 -6.70 -5.36 2.86
C ARG A 86 -6.01 -4.72 4.07
N GLU A 87 -5.51 -5.53 5.00
CA GLU A 87 -4.80 -5.05 6.19
C GLU A 87 -3.59 -4.19 5.81
N TRP A 88 -2.79 -4.65 4.84
CA TRP A 88 -1.67 -3.88 4.30
C TRP A 88 -2.11 -2.56 3.67
N CYS A 89 -3.16 -2.55 2.87
CA CYS A 89 -3.70 -1.32 2.28
C CYS A 89 -4.15 -0.32 3.35
N VAL A 90 -4.81 -0.80 4.42
CA VAL A 90 -5.21 0.02 5.56
C VAL A 90 -3.98 0.56 6.31
N ALA A 91 -2.97 -0.28 6.55
CA ALA A 91 -1.74 0.14 7.23
C ALA A 91 -0.98 1.20 6.43
N LEU A 92 -0.80 1.01 5.12
CA LEU A 92 -0.11 1.94 4.23
C LEU A 92 -0.84 3.28 4.15
N THR A 93 -2.17 3.27 4.03
CA THR A 93 -2.94 4.52 4.09
C THR A 93 -2.83 5.18 5.45
N ALA A 94 -2.86 4.43 6.57
CA ALA A 94 -2.71 5.01 7.90
C ALA A 94 -1.33 5.65 8.13
N LEU A 95 -0.25 5.07 7.60
CA LEU A 95 1.11 5.62 7.68
C LEU A 95 1.20 7.00 7.04
N THR A 96 0.48 7.22 5.93
CA THR A 96 0.48 8.50 5.24
C THR A 96 -0.31 9.52 6.06
N PHE A 97 -1.46 9.15 6.63
CA PHE A 97 -2.27 10.02 7.49
C PHE A 97 -1.57 10.45 8.79
N ARG A 98 -0.79 9.58 9.44
CA ARG A 98 -0.08 9.94 10.69
C ARG A 98 0.87 11.13 10.52
N ARG A 99 1.46 11.31 9.33
CA ARG A 99 2.31 12.48 9.03
C ARG A 99 1.52 13.75 8.68
N TYR A 100 0.30 13.63 8.14
CA TYR A 100 -0.55 14.80 7.91
C TYR A 100 -1.07 15.43 9.21
N ILE A 101 -1.27 14.63 10.27
CA ILE A 101 -1.77 15.10 11.57
C ILE A 101 -0.68 15.81 12.40
N THR A 102 0.61 15.47 12.22
CA THR A 102 1.71 16.03 13.03
C THR A 102 2.09 17.48 12.72
N ARG A 103 1.30 18.20 11.91
CA ARG A 103 1.43 19.65 11.68
C ARG A 103 0.50 20.49 12.56
N THR A 104 0.38 20.14 13.85
CA THR A 104 -0.18 21.05 14.86
C THR A 104 0.95 21.63 15.72
N LYS A 105 0.88 22.94 15.94
CA LYS A 105 2.00 23.84 16.24
C LYS A 105 2.77 23.45 17.51
N ARG A 106 4.10 23.35 17.43
CA ARG A 106 4.95 23.69 18.58
C ARG A 106 4.82 25.20 18.82
N LYS A 107 4.01 25.61 19.80
CA LYS A 107 4.31 26.85 20.53
C LYS A 107 5.38 26.49 21.55
N LYS A 108 6.61 26.95 21.30
CA LYS A 108 7.52 27.28 22.39
C LYS A 108 6.83 28.38 23.20
N THR A 109 6.75 28.18 24.51
CA THR A 109 6.65 29.29 25.45
C THR A 109 7.88 29.18 26.32
N ASP A 110 8.63 30.28 26.35
CA ASP A 110 9.73 30.58 27.27
C ASP A 110 9.40 30.28 28.74
#